data_AF-A0AAW5CB48-F1
#
_entry.id   AF-A0AAW5CB48-F1
#
_cell.length_a   1.000
_cell.length_b   1.000
_cell.length_c   1.000
_cell.angle_alpha   90.00
_cell.angle_beta   90.00
_cell.angle_gamma   90.00
#
_symmetry.space_group_name_H-M   'P 1'
#
loop_
_entity.id
_entity.type
_entity.pdbx_description
1 polymer ?
#
loop_
_entity_poly.entity_id
_entity_poly.type
_entity_poly.pdbx_seq_one_letter_code
_entity_poly.pdbx_strand_id
1 'polypeptide(L)'
;MDKERFLDEITDQISYKPLRPSIRQELSSHIEDRVEEYESLGLSASDAAAKALACMGDAVAIGTELNEIHRIQGSPLLSIVTALLFLTGFAAACSGFMGWTHQQAANGALCYIPGGILLVITALKGYPLLIRCRRVLAFAIPFLYLVVQAHEIIYTHINGRYFNIGNITYFATMLFAPVALVLLYGCRQYRKHVLAALFTCAGLWAMSMYFSLLYEGGTAALIFILTMTCTVCFMIHRKILQGSKRKLYAGVLAGLALLSSPLFLTARGRGSIQAFLSPQSAISSTWDDTYNGILIRRLIAKTPLTHGIVLSPEERVKNKVDFWAHLYKGS
;
A
#
# COMPACT_ATOMS: atom_id res chain seq x y z
N MET A 1 -5.16 -13.08 48.26
CA MET A 1 -5.36 -12.53 46.91
C MET A 1 -6.12 -13.58 46.12
N ASP A 2 -7.19 -13.18 45.42
CA ASP A 2 -8.02 -14.10 44.63
C ASP A 2 -7.46 -14.23 43.20
N LYS A 3 -7.69 -15.37 42.54
CA LYS A 3 -7.21 -15.68 41.18
C LYS A 3 -7.67 -14.65 40.17
N GLU A 4 -8.95 -14.26 40.21
CA GLU A 4 -9.49 -13.29 39.26
C GLU A 4 -8.81 -11.93 39.39
N ARG A 5 -8.60 -11.47 40.63
CA ARG A 5 -7.88 -10.23 40.92
C ARG A 5 -6.41 -10.29 40.47
N PHE A 6 -5.74 -11.43 40.68
CA PHE A 6 -4.38 -11.64 40.21
C PHE A 6 -4.27 -11.54 38.68
N LEU A 7 -5.19 -12.19 37.95
CA LEU A 7 -5.26 -12.12 36.50
C LEU A 7 -5.61 -10.71 35.99
N ASP A 8 -6.51 -10.01 36.68
CA ASP A 8 -6.83 -8.60 36.37
C ASP A 8 -5.58 -7.72 36.52
N GLU A 9 -4.87 -7.82 37.65
CA GLU A 9 -3.65 -7.06 37.92
C GLU A 9 -2.55 -7.30 36.87
N ILE A 10 -2.36 -8.54 36.41
CA ILE A 10 -1.44 -8.87 35.30
C ILE A 10 -1.90 -8.23 33.99
N THR A 11 -3.16 -8.45 33.60
CA THR A 11 -3.67 -8.00 32.29
C THR A 11 -3.74 -6.48 32.19
N ASP A 12 -3.87 -5.77 33.31
CA ASP A 12 -3.86 -4.31 33.34
C ASP A 12 -2.50 -3.69 33.01
N GLN A 13 -1.40 -4.38 33.32
CA GLN A 13 -0.06 -3.95 32.89
C GLN A 13 0.15 -4.10 31.37
N ILE A 14 -0.68 -4.88 30.69
CA ILE A 14 -0.54 -5.17 29.25
C ILE A 14 -1.23 -4.09 28.43
N SER A 15 -0.42 -3.28 27.75
CA SER A 15 -0.86 -2.17 26.90
C SER A 15 -1.72 -2.61 25.71
N TYR A 16 -1.42 -3.78 25.11
CA TYR A 16 -2.15 -4.28 23.96
C TYR A 16 -3.41 -5.06 24.37
N LYS A 17 -4.52 -4.34 24.54
CA LYS A 17 -5.83 -4.87 24.98
C LYS A 17 -6.31 -6.15 24.27
N PRO A 18 -6.21 -6.29 22.92
CA PRO A 18 -6.66 -7.49 22.23
C PRO A 18 -5.88 -8.77 22.58
N LEU A 19 -4.73 -8.69 23.24
CA LEU A 19 -3.95 -9.85 23.69
C LEU A 19 -4.32 -10.29 25.12
N ARG A 20 -4.90 -9.38 25.93
CA ARG A 20 -5.29 -9.65 27.31
C ARG A 20 -6.14 -10.92 27.49
N PRO A 21 -7.16 -11.21 26.64
CA PRO A 21 -7.97 -12.41 26.82
C PRO A 21 -7.16 -13.71 26.63
N SER A 22 -6.24 -13.73 25.66
CA SER A 22 -5.40 -14.91 25.39
C SER A 22 -4.44 -15.18 26.54
N ILE A 23 -3.78 -14.13 27.05
CA ILE A 23 -2.85 -14.24 28.18
C ILE A 23 -3.59 -14.62 29.46
N ARG A 24 -4.77 -14.04 29.70
CA ARG A 24 -5.63 -14.42 30.83
C ARG A 24 -5.96 -15.90 30.81
N GLN A 25 -6.35 -16.43 29.64
CA GLN A 25 -6.71 -17.83 29.49
C GLN A 25 -5.51 -18.76 29.73
N GLU A 26 -4.35 -18.44 29.15
CA GLU A 26 -3.12 -19.21 29.33
C GLU A 26 -2.69 -19.25 30.80
N LEU A 27 -2.67 -18.10 31.48
CA LEU A 27 -2.31 -18.02 32.91
C LEU A 27 -3.36 -18.69 33.80
N SER A 28 -4.65 -18.56 33.49
CA SER A 28 -5.72 -19.24 34.22
C SER A 28 -5.54 -20.76 34.18
N SER A 29 -5.29 -21.30 32.98
CA SER A 29 -5.03 -22.74 32.79
C SER A 29 -3.80 -23.18 33.57
N HIS A 30 -2.71 -22.42 33.52
CA HIS A 30 -1.50 -22.75 34.28
C HIS A 30 -1.70 -22.71 35.80
N ILE A 31 -2.52 -21.79 36.31
CA ILE A 31 -2.86 -21.75 37.74
C ILE A 31 -3.72 -22.96 38.11
N GLU A 32 -4.70 -23.32 37.28
CA GLU A 32 -5.55 -24.51 37.48
C GLU A 32 -4.72 -25.80 37.52
N ASP A 33 -3.80 -25.99 36.56
CA ASP A 33 -2.89 -27.14 36.54
C ASP A 33 -2.07 -27.26 37.84
N ARG A 34 -1.62 -26.12 38.39
CA ARG A 34 -0.87 -26.08 39.66
C ARG A 34 -1.74 -26.36 40.87
N VAL A 35 -3.00 -25.92 40.86
CA VAL A 35 -3.95 -26.24 41.93
C VAL A 35 -4.20 -27.74 41.96
N GLU A 36 -4.48 -28.37 40.82
CA GLU A 36 -4.69 -29.82 40.74
C GLU A 36 -3.46 -30.61 41.22
N GLU A 37 -2.25 -30.14 40.86
CA GLU A 37 -1.00 -30.74 41.36
C GLU A 37 -0.92 -30.67 42.89
N TYR A 38 -1.22 -29.53 43.51
CA TYR A 38 -1.19 -29.40 44.97
C TYR A 38 -2.31 -30.16 45.67
N GLU A 39 -3.50 -30.24 45.10
CA GLU A 39 -4.58 -31.09 45.62
C GLU A 39 -4.20 -32.57 45.57
N SER A 40 -3.53 -33.02 44.50
CA SER A 40 -3.01 -34.39 44.41
C SER A 40 -1.95 -34.71 45.47
N LEU A 41 -1.25 -33.68 45.96
CA LEU A 41 -0.30 -33.77 47.07
C LEU A 41 -0.98 -33.69 48.45
N GLY A 42 -2.32 -33.66 48.49
CA GLY A 42 -3.11 -33.71 49.71
C GLY A 42 -3.42 -32.35 50.34
N LEU A 43 -3.17 -31.22 49.65
CA LEU A 43 -3.62 -29.91 50.12
C LEU A 43 -5.14 -29.74 49.93
N SER A 44 -5.76 -28.95 50.81
CA SER A 44 -7.13 -28.50 50.60
C SER A 44 -7.20 -27.58 49.38
N ALA A 45 -8.35 -27.52 48.68
CA ALA A 45 -8.51 -26.67 47.51
C ALA A 45 -8.15 -25.20 47.76
N SER A 46 -8.49 -24.68 48.94
CA SER A 46 -8.15 -23.31 49.36
C SER A 46 -6.64 -23.11 49.53
N ASP A 47 -5.96 -24.06 50.18
CA ASP A 47 -4.52 -23.97 50.41
C ASP A 47 -3.72 -24.21 49.11
N ALA A 48 -4.21 -25.11 48.26
CA ALA A 48 -3.68 -25.37 46.92
C ALA A 48 -3.74 -24.10 46.04
N ALA A 49 -4.88 -23.40 46.02
CA ALA A 49 -5.05 -22.14 45.31
C ALA A 49 -4.14 -21.03 45.84
N ALA A 50 -4.06 -20.86 47.16
CA ALA A 50 -3.18 -19.87 47.78
C ALA A 50 -1.71 -20.16 47.46
N LYS A 51 -1.30 -21.43 47.50
CA LYS A 51 0.05 -21.87 47.18
C LYS A 51 0.39 -21.71 45.70
N ALA A 52 -0.54 -22.06 44.79
CA ALA A 52 -0.38 -21.87 43.36
C ALA A 52 -0.17 -20.39 42.99
N LEU A 53 -0.97 -19.49 43.58
CA LEU A 53 -0.80 -18.05 43.39
C LEU A 53 0.51 -17.53 43.99
N ALA A 54 0.90 -17.98 45.17
CA ALA A 54 2.18 -17.61 45.77
C ALA A 54 3.38 -18.07 44.93
N CYS A 55 3.28 -19.23 44.28
CA CYS A 55 4.32 -19.76 43.38
C CYS A 55 4.41 -19.02 42.04
N MET A 56 3.32 -18.41 41.57
CA MET A 56 3.34 -17.57 40.36
C MET A 56 4.22 -16.33 40.57
N GLY A 57 4.22 -15.76 41.78
CA GLY A 57 5.01 -14.57 42.13
C GLY A 57 4.19 -13.27 42.06
N ASP A 58 4.86 -12.16 41.79
CA ASP A 58 4.24 -10.83 41.75
C ASP A 58 3.50 -10.57 40.43
N ALA A 59 2.21 -10.25 40.53
CA ALA A 59 1.33 -9.95 39.39
C ALA A 59 1.85 -8.78 38.54
N VAL A 60 2.33 -7.72 39.20
CA VAL A 60 2.76 -6.51 38.52
C VAL A 60 4.04 -6.78 37.73
N ALA A 61 5.03 -7.43 38.34
CA ALA A 61 6.26 -7.84 37.67
C ALA A 61 5.97 -8.70 36.42
N ILE A 62 5.17 -9.76 36.56
CA ILE A 62 4.79 -10.65 35.44
C ILE A 62 4.10 -9.84 34.33
N GLY A 63 3.15 -8.99 34.70
CA GLY A 63 2.44 -8.14 33.75
C GLY A 63 3.35 -7.17 32.99
N THR A 64 4.33 -6.57 33.67
CA THR A 64 5.30 -5.66 33.04
C THR A 64 6.25 -6.37 32.07
N GLU A 65 6.76 -7.55 32.42
CA GLU A 65 7.62 -8.36 31.54
C GLU A 65 6.86 -8.85 30.31
N LEU A 66 5.63 -9.36 30.51
CA LEU A 66 4.76 -9.76 29.41
C LEU A 66 4.43 -8.57 28.49
N ASN A 67 4.18 -7.39 29.07
CA ASN A 67 3.94 -6.19 28.29
C ASN A 67 5.17 -5.77 27.48
N GLU A 68 6.39 -5.90 28.01
CA GLU A 68 7.62 -5.54 27.29
C GLU A 68 7.80 -6.39 26.02
N ILE A 69 7.59 -7.70 26.12
CA ILE A 69 7.71 -8.64 25.00
C ILE A 69 6.63 -8.39 23.93
N HIS A 70 5.42 -8.02 24.36
CA HIS A 70 4.25 -7.89 23.49
C HIS A 70 3.87 -6.45 23.14
N ARG A 71 4.70 -5.47 23.51
CA ARG A 71 4.40 -4.05 23.27
C ARG A 71 4.36 -3.76 21.77
N ILE A 72 3.25 -3.19 21.32
CA ILE A 72 3.21 -2.60 19.97
C ILE A 72 4.17 -1.41 19.95
N GLN A 73 5.19 -1.48 19.10
CA GLN A 73 6.02 -0.34 18.80
C GLN A 73 5.22 0.67 17.96
N GLY A 74 4.62 1.65 18.62
CA GLY A 74 4.03 2.82 17.98
C GLY A 74 5.11 3.81 17.54
N SER A 75 4.88 4.48 16.42
CA SER A 75 5.70 5.63 15.97
C SER A 75 4.82 6.89 15.95
N PRO A 76 4.63 7.57 17.11
CA PRO A 76 3.76 8.74 17.19
C PRO A 76 4.25 9.86 16.26
N LEU A 77 5.57 10.02 16.12
CA LEU A 77 6.17 10.94 15.16
C LEU A 77 5.70 10.65 13.72
N LEU A 78 5.74 9.39 13.28
CA LEU A 78 5.30 9.01 11.92
C LEU A 78 3.80 9.27 11.74
N SER A 79 3.00 9.03 12.78
CA SER A 79 1.56 9.29 12.75
C SER A 79 1.26 10.79 12.63
N ILE A 80 1.99 11.63 13.37
CA ILE A 80 1.90 13.10 13.30
C ILE A 80 2.33 13.57 11.91
N VAL A 81 3.47 13.12 11.40
CA VAL A 81 3.94 13.51 10.05
C VAL A 81 2.92 13.11 8.98
N THR A 82 2.37 11.89 9.06
CA THR A 82 1.35 11.42 8.12
C THR A 82 0.08 12.26 8.20
N ALA A 83 -0.37 12.61 9.40
CA ALA A 83 -1.52 13.50 9.60
C ALA A 83 -1.26 14.89 9.03
N LEU A 84 -0.06 15.44 9.22
CA LEU A 84 0.30 16.77 8.73
C LEU A 84 0.36 16.82 7.20
N LEU A 85 0.91 15.78 6.56
CA LEU A 85 0.89 15.62 5.10
C LEU A 85 -0.53 15.48 4.57
N PHE A 86 -1.36 14.68 5.24
CA PHE A 86 -2.75 14.48 4.88
C PHE A 86 -3.56 15.80 4.96
N LEU A 87 -3.40 16.55 6.05
CA LEU A 87 -4.06 17.85 6.26
C LEU A 87 -3.57 18.91 5.27
N THR A 88 -2.27 18.93 4.96
CA THR A 88 -1.71 19.83 3.93
C THR A 88 -2.33 19.55 2.57
N GLY A 89 -2.43 18.26 2.20
CA GLY A 89 -3.09 17.86 0.95
C GLY A 89 -4.57 18.24 0.92
N PHE A 90 -5.29 18.01 2.02
CA PHE A 90 -6.70 18.38 2.14
C PHE A 90 -6.91 19.89 2.04
N ALA A 91 -6.08 20.68 2.72
CA ALA A 91 -6.13 22.14 2.66
C ALA A 91 -5.85 22.66 1.24
N ALA A 92 -4.86 22.10 0.55
CA ALA A 92 -4.54 22.45 -0.83
C ALA A 92 -5.69 22.11 -1.81
N ALA A 93 -6.40 21.00 -1.57
CA ALA A 93 -7.57 20.63 -2.36
C ALA A 93 -8.75 21.59 -2.16
N CYS A 94 -8.90 22.16 -0.95
CA CYS A 94 -9.99 23.07 -0.62
C CYS A 94 -9.69 24.55 -0.91
N SER A 95 -8.42 24.97 -0.91
CA SER A 95 -8.02 26.38 -1.00
C SER A 95 -8.02 26.96 -2.42
N GLY A 96 -8.35 26.16 -3.43
CA GLY A 96 -8.26 26.57 -4.84
C GLY A 96 -6.82 26.67 -5.36
N PHE A 97 -5.82 26.29 -4.56
CA PHE A 97 -4.40 26.32 -4.93
C PHE A 97 -4.10 25.55 -6.22
N MET A 98 -4.86 24.47 -6.48
CA MET A 98 -4.70 23.65 -7.69
C MET A 98 -5.46 24.19 -8.92
N GLY A 99 -6.15 25.34 -8.81
CA GLY A 99 -6.96 25.90 -9.90
C GLY A 99 -8.16 25.01 -10.29
N TRP A 100 -8.59 24.12 -9.39
CA TRP A 100 -9.68 23.19 -9.65
C TRP A 100 -11.04 23.90 -9.68
N THR A 101 -11.93 23.42 -10.55
CA THR A 101 -13.34 23.85 -10.52
C THR A 101 -13.99 23.49 -9.17
N HIS A 102 -15.05 24.20 -8.79
CA HIS A 102 -15.77 23.94 -7.53
C HIS A 102 -16.22 22.47 -7.41
N GLN A 103 -16.64 21.85 -8.53
CA GLN A 103 -17.04 20.45 -8.57
C GLN A 103 -15.85 19.49 -8.38
N GLN A 104 -14.70 19.79 -8.99
CA GLN A 104 -13.47 19.00 -8.81
C GLN A 104 -12.93 19.12 -7.38
N ALA A 105 -12.95 20.31 -6.79
CA ALA A 105 -12.55 20.54 -5.41
C ALA A 105 -13.45 19.77 -4.42
N ALA A 106 -14.78 19.81 -4.62
CA ALA A 106 -15.72 19.06 -3.80
C ALA A 106 -15.49 17.53 -3.92
N ASN A 107 -15.37 17.01 -5.14
CA ASN A 107 -15.10 15.59 -5.37
C ASN A 107 -13.75 15.15 -4.81
N GLY A 108 -12.72 15.99 -4.95
CA GLY A 108 -11.40 15.76 -4.38
C GLY A 108 -11.45 15.68 -2.86
N ALA A 109 -12.13 16.62 -2.20
CA ALA A 109 -12.29 16.64 -0.75
C ALA A 109 -13.04 15.40 -0.22
N LEU A 110 -14.06 14.91 -0.93
CA LEU A 110 -14.78 13.69 -0.56
C LEU A 110 -13.87 12.45 -0.53
N CYS A 111 -12.87 12.36 -1.41
CA CYS A 111 -11.89 11.26 -1.42
C CYS A 111 -11.00 11.23 -0.16
N TYR A 112 -10.85 12.34 0.56
CA TYR A 112 -10.09 12.37 1.81
C TYR A 112 -10.85 11.71 2.97
N ILE A 113 -12.19 11.71 2.97
CA ILE A 113 -12.99 11.13 4.08
C ILE A 113 -12.60 9.67 4.39
N PRO A 114 -12.61 8.72 3.43
CA PRO A 114 -12.20 7.35 3.71
C PRO A 114 -10.72 7.24 4.12
N GLY A 115 -9.84 8.09 3.57
CA GLY A 115 -8.43 8.15 3.94
C GLY A 115 -8.21 8.62 5.38
N GLY A 116 -8.98 9.62 5.83
CA GLY A 116 -8.94 10.12 7.20
C GLY A 116 -9.47 9.10 8.21
N ILE A 117 -10.58 8.42 7.88
CA ILE A 117 -11.10 7.32 8.69
C ILE A 117 -10.05 6.21 8.82
N LEU A 118 -9.40 5.83 7.72
CA LEU A 118 -8.34 4.82 7.74
C LEU A 118 -7.13 5.26 8.58
N LEU A 119 -6.72 6.53 8.49
CA LEU A 119 -5.63 7.09 9.28
C LEU A 119 -5.93 7.04 10.79
N VAL A 120 -7.13 7.47 11.20
CA VAL A 120 -7.55 7.42 12.62
C VAL A 120 -7.60 5.98 13.12
N ILE A 121 -8.18 5.07 12.34
CA ILE A 121 -8.28 3.65 12.71
C ILE A 121 -6.88 3.03 12.86
N THR A 122 -5.96 3.30 11.93
CA THR A 122 -4.59 2.77 11.97
C THR A 122 -3.76 3.39 13.08
N ALA A 123 -3.95 4.68 13.39
CA ALA A 123 -3.30 5.33 14.52
C ALA A 123 -3.76 4.77 15.87
N LEU A 124 -5.05 4.47 16.04
CA LEU A 124 -5.61 3.98 17.30
C LEU A 124 -5.39 2.47 17.52
N LYS A 125 -5.61 1.66 16.48
CA LYS A 125 -5.58 0.18 16.59
C LYS A 125 -4.25 -0.42 16.14
N GLY A 126 -3.38 0.37 15.53
CA GLY A 126 -2.10 -0.08 14.98
C GLY A 126 -2.24 -1.06 13.81
N TYR A 127 -1.10 -1.59 13.38
CA TYR A 127 -1.02 -2.60 12.33
C TYR A 127 -1.66 -3.96 12.66
N PRO A 128 -1.87 -4.39 13.92
CA PRO A 128 -2.49 -5.69 14.21
C PRO A 128 -3.93 -5.82 13.70
N LEU A 129 -4.68 -4.72 13.62
CA LEU A 129 -6.01 -4.72 12.97
C LEU A 129 -5.91 -5.13 11.50
N LEU A 130 -4.92 -4.59 10.80
CA LEU A 130 -4.66 -4.86 9.38
C LEU A 130 -4.31 -6.34 9.16
N ILE A 131 -3.53 -6.93 10.08
CA ILE A 131 -3.22 -8.36 10.08
C ILE A 131 -4.47 -9.20 10.36
N ARG A 132 -5.33 -8.78 11.29
CA ARG A 132 -6.59 -9.49 11.61
C ARG A 132 -7.55 -9.49 10.43
N CYS A 133 -7.72 -8.34 9.77
CA CYS A 133 -8.61 -8.17 8.62
C CYS A 133 -7.99 -8.64 7.29
N ARG A 134 -6.76 -9.19 7.29
CA ARG A 134 -6.03 -9.50 6.06
C ARG A 134 -6.78 -10.37 5.06
N ARG A 135 -7.52 -11.38 5.53
CA ARG A 135 -8.29 -12.27 4.65
C ARG A 135 -9.44 -11.53 4.00
N VAL A 136 -10.16 -10.71 4.77
CA VAL A 136 -11.24 -9.88 4.25
C VAL A 136 -10.71 -8.87 3.24
N LEU A 137 -9.63 -8.16 3.56
CA LEU A 137 -8.99 -7.19 2.66
C LEU A 137 -8.49 -7.83 1.36
N ALA A 138 -7.90 -9.02 1.47
CA ALA A 138 -7.41 -9.82 0.35
C ALA A 138 -8.47 -10.21 -0.67
N PHE A 139 -9.72 -10.42 -0.24
CA PHE A 139 -10.81 -10.75 -1.15
C PHE A 139 -11.63 -9.51 -1.53
N ALA A 140 -11.88 -8.61 -0.58
CA ALA A 140 -12.74 -7.44 -0.78
C ALA A 140 -12.16 -6.44 -1.79
N ILE A 141 -10.85 -6.14 -1.72
CA ILE A 141 -10.22 -5.14 -2.61
C ILE A 141 -10.17 -5.62 -4.06
N PRO A 142 -9.70 -6.85 -4.37
CA PRO A 142 -9.76 -7.36 -5.74
C PRO A 142 -11.20 -7.56 -6.23
N PHE A 143 -12.12 -7.98 -5.37
CA PHE A 143 -13.53 -8.13 -5.73
C PHE A 143 -14.17 -6.79 -6.08
N LEU A 144 -13.98 -5.75 -5.25
CA LEU A 144 -14.45 -4.39 -5.52
C LEU A 144 -13.89 -3.87 -6.85
N TYR A 145 -12.62 -4.14 -7.12
CA TYR A 145 -12.00 -3.80 -8.40
C TYR A 145 -12.68 -4.51 -9.58
N LEU A 146 -12.90 -5.82 -9.49
CA LEU A 146 -13.58 -6.59 -10.53
C LEU A 146 -15.02 -6.10 -10.76
N VAL A 147 -15.74 -5.70 -9.70
CA VAL A 147 -17.09 -5.13 -9.82
C VAL A 147 -17.07 -3.80 -10.56
N VAL A 148 -16.11 -2.90 -10.24
CA VAL A 148 -15.95 -1.61 -10.95
C VAL A 148 -15.63 -1.85 -12.43
N GLN A 149 -14.74 -2.80 -12.72
CA GLN A 149 -14.38 -3.18 -14.10
C GLN A 149 -15.57 -3.76 -14.87
N ALA A 150 -16.33 -4.69 -14.25
CA ALA A 150 -17.52 -5.27 -14.86
C ALA A 150 -18.57 -4.18 -15.14
N HIS A 151 -18.76 -3.25 -14.20
CA HIS A 151 -19.61 -2.09 -14.40
C HIS A 151 -19.15 -1.26 -15.60
N GLU A 152 -17.86 -0.90 -15.71
CA GLU A 152 -17.35 -0.15 -16.87
C GLU A 152 -17.59 -0.89 -18.19
N ILE A 153 -17.33 -2.20 -18.27
CA ILE A 153 -17.53 -2.99 -19.49
C ILE A 153 -19.03 -3.04 -19.87
N ILE A 154 -19.92 -3.28 -18.91
CA ILE A 154 -21.36 -3.37 -19.15
C ILE A 154 -21.91 -2.01 -19.59
N TYR A 155 -21.56 -0.93 -18.91
CA TYR A 155 -22.06 0.40 -19.23
C TYR A 155 -21.56 0.94 -20.57
N THR A 156 -20.29 0.66 -20.90
CA THR A 156 -19.72 1.05 -22.20
C THR A 156 -20.39 0.30 -23.36
N HIS A 157 -20.73 -0.97 -23.16
CA HIS A 157 -21.44 -1.78 -24.16
C HIS A 157 -22.90 -1.35 -24.36
N ILE A 158 -23.60 -0.94 -23.29
CA ILE A 158 -25.03 -0.59 -23.34
C ILE A 158 -25.27 0.85 -23.81
N ASN A 159 -24.55 1.83 -23.27
CA ASN A 159 -24.88 3.25 -23.47
C ASN A 159 -24.02 3.96 -24.52
N GLY A 160 -22.98 3.30 -25.06
CA GLY A 160 -22.01 3.90 -25.98
C GLY A 160 -21.28 5.12 -25.40
N ARG A 161 -21.48 5.43 -24.12
CA ARG A 161 -20.91 6.57 -23.39
C ARG A 161 -20.00 6.04 -22.30
N TYR A 162 -18.77 6.52 -22.31
CA TYR A 162 -17.78 6.22 -21.28
C TYR A 162 -18.12 6.98 -19.99
N PHE A 163 -18.57 6.28 -18.96
CA PHE A 163 -18.61 6.84 -17.61
C PHE A 163 -17.22 6.69 -17.01
N ASN A 164 -16.44 7.78 -16.98
CA ASN A 164 -15.05 7.76 -16.54
C ASN A 164 -14.99 7.64 -15.01
N ILE A 165 -14.93 6.40 -14.51
CA ILE A 165 -14.59 6.07 -13.12
C ILE A 165 -13.06 5.83 -13.00
N GLY A 166 -12.26 6.40 -13.92
CA GLY A 166 -10.81 6.22 -14.00
C GLY A 166 -10.06 6.52 -12.70
N ASN A 167 -10.59 7.39 -11.85
CA ASN A 167 -10.03 7.67 -10.53
C ASN A 167 -10.12 6.46 -9.59
N ILE A 168 -11.24 5.72 -9.56
CA ILE A 168 -11.42 4.58 -8.65
C ILE A 168 -10.53 3.41 -9.08
N THR A 169 -10.43 3.14 -10.38
CA THR A 169 -9.53 2.12 -10.93
C THR A 169 -8.06 2.44 -10.64
N TYR A 170 -7.69 3.73 -10.60
CA TYR A 170 -6.37 4.19 -10.15
C TYR A 170 -6.07 3.85 -8.71
N PHE A 171 -6.92 4.34 -7.79
CA PHE A 171 -6.68 4.13 -6.37
C PHE A 171 -6.75 2.65 -5.99
N ALA A 172 -7.64 1.89 -6.62
CA ALA A 172 -7.76 0.46 -6.37
C ALA A 172 -6.54 -0.32 -6.90
N THR A 173 -5.94 0.09 -8.02
CA THR A 173 -4.66 -0.48 -8.49
C THR A 173 -3.54 -0.24 -7.47
N MET A 174 -3.47 0.97 -6.90
CA MET A 174 -2.48 1.28 -5.86
C MET A 174 -2.73 0.51 -4.56
N LEU A 175 -3.99 0.37 -4.15
CA LEU A 175 -4.39 -0.39 -2.96
C LEU A 175 -4.12 -1.90 -3.09
N PHE A 176 -4.01 -2.43 -4.31
CA PHE A 176 -3.68 -3.83 -4.52
C PHE A 176 -2.26 -4.19 -4.03
N ALA A 177 -1.30 -3.27 -4.09
CA ALA A 177 0.09 -3.52 -3.66
C ALA A 177 0.21 -3.86 -2.16
N PRO A 178 -0.29 -3.04 -1.21
CA PRO A 178 -0.22 -3.38 0.20
C PRO A 178 -1.02 -4.65 0.53
N VAL A 179 -2.13 -4.92 -0.17
CA VAL A 179 -2.91 -6.15 0.03
C VAL A 179 -2.14 -7.40 -0.41
N ALA A 180 -1.56 -7.37 -1.61
CA ALA A 180 -0.73 -8.44 -2.13
C ALA A 180 0.47 -8.70 -1.21
N LEU A 181 1.07 -7.63 -0.66
CA LEU A 181 2.16 -7.74 0.31
C LEU A 181 1.73 -8.47 1.59
N VAL A 182 0.58 -8.10 2.17
CA VAL A 182 0.07 -8.73 3.39
C VAL A 182 -0.24 -10.21 3.14
N LEU A 183 -0.77 -10.56 1.95
CA LEU A 183 -0.98 -11.95 1.53
C LEU A 183 0.34 -12.72 1.43
N LEU A 184 1.33 -12.16 0.75
CA LEU A 184 2.66 -12.76 0.62
C LEU A 184 3.31 -12.98 2.00
N TYR A 185 3.16 -12.02 2.90
CA TYR A 185 3.63 -12.15 4.28
C TYR A 185 2.89 -13.27 5.03
N GLY A 186 1.57 -13.41 4.83
CA GLY A 186 0.78 -14.50 5.40
C GLY A 186 1.24 -15.89 4.95
N CYS A 187 1.74 -16.01 3.72
CA CYS A 187 2.24 -17.27 3.16
C CYS A 187 3.73 -17.55 3.45
N ARG A 188 4.43 -16.71 4.24
CA ARG A 188 5.91 -16.73 4.41
C ARG A 188 6.52 -18.06 4.85
N GLN A 189 5.75 -18.92 5.52
CA GLN A 189 6.23 -20.18 6.10
C GLN A 189 6.58 -21.23 5.03
N TYR A 190 5.91 -21.21 3.87
CA TYR A 190 6.08 -22.26 2.86
C TYR A 190 6.32 -21.68 1.47
N ARG A 191 7.48 -22.01 0.89
CA ARG A 191 7.89 -21.53 -0.45
C ARG A 191 6.83 -21.73 -1.54
N LYS A 192 6.17 -22.90 -1.56
CA LYS A 192 5.14 -23.22 -2.57
C LYS A 192 3.95 -22.25 -2.47
N HIS A 193 3.52 -21.94 -1.26
CA HIS A 193 2.43 -20.99 -1.02
C HIS A 193 2.85 -19.55 -1.34
N VAL A 194 4.10 -19.15 -1.05
CA VAL A 194 4.63 -17.84 -1.45
C VAL A 194 4.64 -17.68 -2.97
N LEU A 195 5.17 -18.67 -3.70
CA LEU A 195 5.21 -18.61 -5.16
C LEU A 195 3.80 -18.63 -5.76
N ALA A 196 2.91 -19.48 -5.24
CA ALA A 196 1.51 -19.50 -5.68
C ALA A 196 0.85 -18.13 -5.46
N ALA A 197 0.96 -17.55 -4.25
CA ALA A 197 0.41 -16.23 -3.97
C ALA A 197 1.00 -15.13 -4.86
N LEU A 198 2.30 -15.18 -5.14
CA LEU A 198 2.98 -14.23 -6.04
C LEU A 198 2.42 -14.32 -7.45
N PHE A 199 2.31 -15.52 -8.02
CA PHE A 199 1.78 -15.71 -9.37
C PHE A 199 0.28 -15.43 -9.45
N THR A 200 -0.51 -15.76 -8.42
CA THR A 200 -1.94 -15.41 -8.36
C THR A 200 -2.13 -13.90 -8.31
N CYS A 201 -1.37 -13.19 -7.46
CA CYS A 201 -1.46 -11.73 -7.40
C CYS A 201 -1.00 -11.08 -8.70
N ALA A 202 0.11 -11.53 -9.28
CA ALA A 202 0.62 -11.02 -10.54
C ALA A 202 -0.35 -11.30 -11.71
N GLY A 203 -0.94 -12.50 -11.76
CA GLY A 203 -1.93 -12.88 -12.76
C GLY A 203 -3.22 -12.08 -12.65
N LEU A 204 -3.77 -11.92 -11.44
CA LEU A 204 -4.97 -11.11 -11.20
C LEU A 204 -4.74 -9.65 -11.62
N TRP A 205 -3.58 -9.09 -11.28
CA TRP A 205 -3.23 -7.73 -11.67
C TRP A 205 -3.02 -7.58 -13.18
N ALA A 206 -2.33 -8.54 -13.82
CA ALA A 206 -2.08 -8.50 -15.27
C ALA A 206 -3.39 -8.67 -16.06
N MET A 207 -4.26 -9.59 -15.62
CA MET A 207 -5.61 -9.77 -16.15
C MET A 207 -6.41 -8.47 -16.04
N SER A 208 -6.40 -7.86 -14.86
CA SER A 208 -7.00 -6.56 -14.60
C SER A 208 -6.54 -5.50 -15.61
N MET A 209 -5.22 -5.34 -15.79
CA MET A 209 -4.66 -4.37 -16.74
C MET A 209 -5.02 -4.66 -18.19
N TYR A 210 -5.23 -5.92 -18.55
CA TYR A 210 -5.63 -6.32 -19.91
C TYR A 210 -7.08 -5.93 -20.21
N PHE A 211 -7.98 -6.08 -19.25
CA PHE A 211 -9.40 -5.74 -19.41
C PHE A 211 -9.72 -4.26 -19.19
N SER A 212 -8.82 -3.51 -18.55
CA SER A 212 -8.87 -2.05 -18.46
C SER A 212 -8.54 -1.41 -19.81
N LEU A 213 -9.36 -1.68 -20.84
CA LEU A 213 -9.18 -1.30 -22.24
C LEU A 213 -9.05 0.22 -22.50
N LEU A 214 -9.23 1.06 -21.48
CA LEU A 214 -9.24 2.53 -21.62
C LEU A 214 -8.40 3.25 -20.57
N TYR A 215 -7.63 2.52 -19.77
CA TYR A 215 -7.03 3.07 -18.56
C TYR A 215 -5.69 3.79 -18.81
N GLU A 216 -5.62 5.09 -18.52
CA GLU A 216 -4.41 5.95 -18.50
C GLU A 216 -3.50 5.66 -17.29
N GLY A 217 -3.27 4.38 -17.04
CA GLY A 217 -2.65 3.89 -15.81
C GLY A 217 -1.14 3.74 -15.83
N GLY A 218 -0.44 4.20 -16.86
CA GLY A 218 0.97 3.86 -17.09
C GLY A 218 1.85 4.12 -15.86
N THR A 219 1.63 5.25 -15.18
CA THR A 219 2.36 5.62 -13.97
C THR A 219 2.00 4.75 -12.77
N ALA A 220 0.70 4.51 -12.50
CA ALA A 220 0.26 3.63 -11.42
C ALA A 220 0.77 2.19 -11.61
N ALA A 221 0.78 1.71 -12.86
CA ALA A 221 1.29 0.39 -13.18
C ALA A 221 2.80 0.28 -12.94
N LEU A 222 3.57 1.29 -13.36
CA LEU A 222 5.01 1.35 -13.09
C LEU A 222 5.30 1.41 -11.59
N ILE A 223 4.59 2.27 -10.84
CA ILE A 223 4.74 2.37 -9.39
C ILE A 223 4.44 1.02 -8.74
N PHE A 224 3.33 0.38 -9.12
CA PHE A 224 2.96 -0.94 -8.61
C PHE A 224 4.04 -1.99 -8.87
N ILE A 225 4.53 -2.10 -10.11
CA ILE A 225 5.56 -3.07 -10.50
C ILE A 225 6.85 -2.82 -9.71
N LEU A 226 7.29 -1.56 -9.62
CA LEU A 226 8.50 -1.17 -8.90
C LEU A 226 8.37 -1.49 -7.41
N THR A 227 7.27 -1.05 -6.77
CA THR A 227 7.02 -1.30 -5.35
C THR A 227 7.00 -2.79 -5.06
N MET A 228 6.21 -3.59 -5.79
CA MET A 228 6.12 -5.04 -5.57
C MET A 228 7.47 -5.73 -5.76
N THR A 229 8.21 -5.39 -6.81
CA THR A 229 9.51 -6.00 -7.11
C THR A 229 10.52 -5.64 -6.02
N CYS A 230 10.65 -4.36 -5.67
CA CYS A 230 11.55 -3.90 -4.63
C CYS A 230 11.22 -4.54 -3.26
N THR A 231 9.95 -4.59 -2.88
CA THR A 231 9.56 -5.15 -1.58
C THR A 231 9.77 -6.67 -1.53
N VAL A 232 9.41 -7.42 -2.57
CA VAL A 232 9.65 -8.87 -2.58
C VAL A 232 11.16 -9.18 -2.60
N CYS A 233 11.96 -8.45 -3.38
CA CYS A 233 13.42 -8.55 -3.35
C CYS A 233 13.99 -8.27 -1.95
N PHE A 234 13.50 -7.22 -1.29
CA PHE A 234 13.88 -6.90 0.08
C PHE A 234 13.53 -8.03 1.06
N MET A 235 12.31 -8.60 0.96
CA MET A 235 11.88 -9.73 1.80
C MET A 235 12.75 -10.98 1.60
N ILE A 236 13.18 -11.26 0.36
CA ILE A 236 14.10 -12.37 0.06
C ILE A 236 15.48 -12.09 0.65
N HIS A 237 15.99 -10.87 0.48
CA HIS A 237 17.31 -10.47 0.98
C HIS A 237 17.40 -10.58 2.50
N ARG A 238 16.37 -10.08 3.21
CA ARG A 238 16.23 -10.15 4.68
C ARG A 238 15.87 -11.54 5.21
N LYS A 239 15.76 -12.57 4.37
CA LYS A 239 15.36 -13.94 4.74
C LYS A 239 14.01 -14.02 5.46
N ILE A 240 13.09 -13.08 5.17
CA ILE A 240 11.72 -13.08 5.73
C ILE A 240 10.90 -14.23 5.13
N LEU A 241 11.15 -14.54 3.84
CA LEU A 241 10.52 -15.64 3.13
C LEU A 241 11.37 -16.91 3.26
N GLN A 242 10.76 -18.01 3.69
CA GLN A 242 11.45 -19.29 3.77
C GLN A 242 11.62 -19.93 2.39
N GLY A 243 12.86 -20.30 2.05
CA GLY A 243 13.17 -21.05 0.83
C GLY A 243 14.57 -20.77 0.25
N SER A 244 14.87 -21.46 -0.85
CA SER A 244 16.10 -21.22 -1.61
C SER A 244 16.05 -19.86 -2.31
N LYS A 245 17.00 -18.97 -2.01
CA LYS A 245 17.10 -17.62 -2.60
C LYS A 245 17.06 -17.65 -4.13
N ARG A 246 17.76 -18.59 -4.77
CA ARG A 246 17.81 -18.72 -6.24
C ARG A 246 16.42 -18.95 -6.84
N LYS A 247 15.63 -19.84 -6.24
CA LYS A 247 14.27 -20.16 -6.72
C LYS A 247 13.28 -19.01 -6.46
N LEU A 248 13.44 -18.29 -5.35
CA LEU A 248 12.61 -17.12 -5.06
C LEU A 248 12.91 -15.97 -6.01
N TYR A 249 14.18 -15.67 -6.29
CA TYR A 249 14.55 -14.66 -7.30
C TYR A 249 14.12 -15.06 -8.71
N ALA A 250 14.24 -16.34 -9.08
CA ALA A 250 13.69 -16.84 -10.34
C ALA A 250 12.17 -16.65 -10.41
N GLY A 251 11.45 -16.88 -9.31
CA GLY A 251 10.02 -16.62 -9.20
C GLY A 251 9.67 -15.14 -9.32
N VAL A 252 10.45 -14.24 -8.72
CA VAL A 252 10.30 -12.79 -8.89
C VAL A 252 10.53 -12.38 -10.35
N LEU A 253 11.56 -12.91 -11.01
CA LEU A 253 11.85 -12.62 -12.41
C LEU A 253 10.68 -13.07 -13.32
N ALA A 254 10.15 -14.27 -13.08
CA ALA A 254 9.00 -14.80 -13.80
C ALA A 254 7.72 -13.98 -13.51
N GLY A 255 7.52 -13.58 -12.24
CA GLY A 255 6.42 -12.69 -11.86
C GLY A 255 6.53 -11.31 -12.51
N LEU A 256 7.74 -10.75 -12.59
CA LEU A 256 8.01 -9.48 -13.26
C LEU A 256 7.71 -9.57 -14.77
N ALA A 257 8.06 -10.68 -15.42
CA ALA A 257 7.69 -10.92 -16.81
C ALA A 257 6.16 -10.98 -16.99
N LEU A 258 5.45 -11.61 -16.06
CA LEU A 258 3.98 -11.65 -16.08
C LEU A 258 3.36 -10.25 -15.86
N LEU A 259 3.89 -9.49 -14.90
CA LEU A 259 3.46 -8.12 -14.61
C LEU A 259 3.81 -7.14 -15.75
N SER A 260 4.91 -7.33 -16.46
CA SER A 260 5.25 -6.46 -17.60
C SER A 260 4.55 -6.87 -18.90
N SER A 261 3.98 -8.08 -18.97
CA SER A 261 3.31 -8.60 -20.16
C SER A 261 2.24 -7.67 -20.76
N PRO A 262 1.40 -6.93 -19.98
CA PRO A 262 0.44 -6.00 -20.57
C PRO A 262 1.11 -4.85 -21.32
N LEU A 263 2.32 -4.43 -20.92
CA LEU A 263 3.07 -3.37 -21.63
C LEU A 263 3.51 -3.81 -23.02
N PHE A 264 3.76 -5.10 -23.25
CA PHE A 264 4.22 -5.62 -24.54
C PHE A 264 3.07 -6.19 -25.39
N LEU A 265 2.10 -6.83 -24.77
CA LEU A 265 1.02 -7.55 -25.47
C LEU A 265 -0.13 -6.63 -25.89
N THR A 266 -0.37 -5.53 -25.18
CA THR A 266 -1.43 -4.58 -25.53
C THR A 266 -0.96 -3.53 -26.54
N ALA A 267 -1.84 -3.11 -27.44
CA ALA A 267 -1.53 -2.06 -28.42
C ALA A 267 -1.14 -0.73 -27.74
N ARG A 268 -1.84 -0.38 -26.64
CA ARG A 268 -1.55 0.81 -25.85
C ARG A 268 -0.21 0.72 -25.13
N GLY A 269 0.10 -0.42 -24.52
CA GLY A 269 1.40 -0.65 -23.88
C GLY A 269 2.56 -0.48 -24.86
N ARG A 270 2.45 -1.06 -26.06
CA ARG A 270 3.44 -0.87 -27.13
C ARG A 270 3.57 0.60 -27.53
N GLY A 271 2.45 1.32 -27.64
CA GLY A 271 2.43 2.77 -27.88
C GLY A 271 3.18 3.54 -26.80
N SER A 272 2.95 3.23 -25.51
CA SER A 272 3.65 3.87 -24.39
C SER A 272 5.15 3.56 -24.38
N ILE A 273 5.55 2.31 -24.68
CA ILE A 273 6.97 1.94 -24.81
C ILE A 273 7.61 2.69 -25.98
N GLN A 274 6.93 2.76 -27.12
CA GLN A 274 7.43 3.48 -28.29
C GLN A 274 7.58 4.97 -28.01
N ALA A 275 6.60 5.60 -27.35
CA ALA A 275 6.68 6.98 -26.92
C ALA A 275 7.83 7.21 -25.92
N PHE A 276 8.13 6.24 -25.05
CA PHE A 276 9.24 6.32 -24.11
C PHE A 276 10.61 6.18 -24.79
N LEU A 277 10.77 5.19 -25.68
CA LEU A 277 12.04 4.92 -26.37
C LEU A 277 12.33 5.91 -27.50
N SER A 278 11.29 6.44 -28.13
CA SER A 278 11.36 7.37 -29.26
C SER A 278 10.36 8.52 -29.06
N PRO A 279 10.65 9.44 -28.13
CA PRO A 279 9.71 10.51 -27.81
C PRO A 279 9.46 11.44 -29.00
N GLN A 280 10.37 11.51 -29.98
CA GLN A 280 10.17 12.27 -31.21
C GLN A 280 9.01 11.72 -32.06
N SER A 281 8.76 10.40 -32.04
CA SER A 281 7.63 9.81 -32.78
C SER A 281 6.29 10.04 -32.11
N ALA A 282 6.29 10.52 -30.86
CA ALA A 282 5.09 10.88 -30.11
C ALA A 282 4.71 12.37 -30.26
N ILE A 283 5.52 13.16 -30.98
CA ILE A 283 5.16 14.53 -31.35
C ILE A 283 4.10 14.44 -32.46
N SER A 284 2.86 14.73 -32.13
CA SER A 284 1.81 14.90 -33.13
C SER A 284 1.66 16.37 -33.56
N SER A 285 2.10 17.28 -32.69
CA SER A 285 1.93 18.71 -32.85
C SER A 285 3.04 19.51 -32.15
N THR A 286 3.33 20.72 -32.61
CA THR A 286 4.20 21.68 -31.90
C THR A 286 3.57 22.16 -30.58
N TRP A 287 2.28 21.91 -30.39
CA TRP A 287 1.52 22.20 -29.17
C TRP A 287 1.59 21.08 -28.12
N ASP A 288 2.19 19.94 -28.43
CA ASP A 288 2.28 18.84 -27.47
C ASP A 288 3.36 19.13 -26.43
N ASP A 289 3.11 18.82 -25.16
CA ASP A 289 4.11 18.91 -24.09
C ASP A 289 5.38 18.08 -24.41
N THR A 290 5.21 17.02 -25.20
CA THR A 290 6.31 16.19 -25.69
C THR A 290 7.24 16.96 -26.63
N TYR A 291 6.69 17.86 -27.46
CA TYR A 291 7.47 18.77 -28.30
C TYR A 291 8.29 19.73 -27.46
N ASN A 292 7.65 20.37 -26.46
CA ASN A 292 8.33 21.29 -25.54
C ASN A 292 9.47 20.60 -24.78
N GLY A 293 9.24 19.40 -24.26
CA GLY A 293 10.27 18.63 -23.56
C GLY A 293 11.49 18.31 -24.44
N ILE A 294 11.26 17.93 -25.70
CA ILE A 294 12.34 17.66 -26.67
C ILE A 294 13.06 18.94 -27.07
N LEU A 295 12.32 20.04 -27.28
CA LEU A 295 12.89 21.35 -27.59
C LEU A 295 13.80 21.83 -26.46
N ILE A 296 13.34 21.78 -25.21
CA ILE A 296 14.11 22.14 -24.03
C ILE A 296 15.37 21.27 -23.94
N ARG A 297 15.25 19.94 -24.08
CA ARG A 297 16.42 19.04 -24.06
C ARG A 297 17.43 19.39 -25.15
N ARG A 298 16.98 19.71 -26.36
CA ARG A 298 17.84 20.09 -27.49
C ARG A 298 18.52 21.44 -27.24
N LEU A 299 17.81 22.40 -26.67
CA LEU A 299 18.35 23.71 -26.31
C LEU A 299 19.40 23.58 -25.20
N ILE A 300 19.11 22.83 -24.13
CA ILE A 300 20.07 22.55 -23.05
C ILE A 300 21.33 21.89 -23.60
N ALA A 301 21.20 20.89 -24.49
CA ALA A 301 22.36 20.22 -25.08
C ALA A 301 23.24 21.15 -25.94
N LYS A 302 22.66 22.23 -26.50
CA LYS A 302 23.38 23.26 -27.24
C LYS A 302 23.88 24.41 -26.35
N THR A 303 23.55 24.42 -25.06
CA THR A 303 23.94 25.51 -24.15
C THR A 303 25.33 25.26 -23.59
N PRO A 304 26.33 26.11 -23.89
CA PRO A 304 27.62 26.03 -23.21
C PRO A 304 27.46 26.38 -21.72
N LEU A 305 28.21 25.70 -20.84
CA LEU A 305 28.14 25.91 -19.38
C LEU A 305 28.56 27.32 -18.93
N THR A 306 29.26 28.06 -19.79
CA THR A 306 29.89 29.35 -19.47
C THR A 306 29.09 30.56 -19.94
N HIS A 307 28.14 30.40 -20.88
CA HIS A 307 27.31 31.49 -21.39
C HIS A 307 25.97 30.96 -21.93
N GLY A 308 24.92 31.78 -21.88
CA GLY A 308 23.59 31.39 -22.38
C GLY A 308 23.59 31.08 -23.88
N ILE A 309 22.56 30.34 -24.34
CA ILE A 309 22.42 29.96 -25.76
C ILE A 309 22.39 31.19 -26.66
N VAL A 310 23.25 31.20 -27.67
CA VAL A 310 23.17 32.14 -28.81
C VAL A 310 22.35 31.49 -29.92
N LEU A 311 21.05 31.81 -29.98
CA LEU A 311 20.15 31.40 -31.06
C LEU A 311 20.29 32.31 -32.28
N SER A 312 20.24 31.74 -33.48
CA SER A 312 20.16 32.53 -34.72
C SER A 312 18.87 33.37 -34.74
N PRO A 313 18.81 34.49 -35.50
CA PRO A 313 17.60 35.31 -35.60
C PRO A 313 16.35 34.51 -36.02
N GLU A 314 16.52 33.56 -36.94
CA GLU A 314 15.46 32.69 -37.43
C GLU A 314 14.99 31.67 -36.37
N GLU A 315 15.92 31.06 -35.63
CA GLU A 315 15.59 30.16 -34.52
C GLU A 315 14.90 30.92 -33.38
N ARG A 316 15.28 32.18 -33.15
CA ARG A 316 14.63 33.06 -32.16
C ARG A 316 13.19 33.37 -32.52
N VAL A 317 12.90 33.66 -33.79
CA VAL A 317 11.53 33.94 -34.25
C VAL A 317 10.68 32.70 -34.16
N LYS A 318 11.17 31.56 -34.66
CA LYS A 318 10.45 30.28 -34.60
C LYS A 318 10.10 29.87 -33.17
N ASN A 319 11.10 29.84 -32.28
CA ASN A 319 10.89 29.44 -30.89
C ASN A 319 10.05 30.47 -30.11
N LYS A 320 10.13 31.77 -30.42
CA LYS A 320 9.26 32.79 -29.81
C LYS A 320 7.81 32.65 -30.25
N VAL A 321 7.55 32.42 -31.53
CA VAL A 321 6.17 32.26 -32.05
C VAL A 321 5.52 31.03 -31.41
N ASP A 322 6.26 29.93 -31.32
CA ASP A 322 5.80 28.71 -30.66
C ASP A 322 5.55 28.93 -29.14
N PHE A 323 6.39 29.71 -28.46
CA PHE A 323 6.26 30.02 -27.03
C PHE A 323 5.10 31.00 -26.72
N TRP A 324 4.95 32.08 -27.49
CA TRP A 324 3.93 33.11 -27.26
C TRP A 324 2.52 32.62 -27.53
N ALA A 325 2.33 31.80 -28.55
CA ALA A 325 1.02 31.23 -28.84
C ALA A 325 0.63 30.11 -27.84
N HIS A 326 1.58 29.61 -27.04
CA HIS A 326 1.29 28.73 -25.90
C HIS A 326 0.78 29.49 -24.67
N LEU A 327 1.27 30.73 -24.44
CA LEU A 327 0.83 31.60 -23.34
C LEU A 327 -0.57 32.19 -23.55
N TYR A 328 -0.95 32.47 -24.81
CA TYR A 328 -2.24 33.09 -25.14
C TYR A 328 -3.46 32.16 -25.05
N LYS A 329 -3.26 30.85 -24.86
CA LYS A 329 -4.34 29.86 -24.75
C LYS A 329 -4.48 29.24 -23.34
N GLY A 330 -3.54 29.58 -22.44
CA GLY A 330 -3.57 29.18 -21.04
C GLY A 330 -4.25 30.19 -20.10
N SER A 331 -4.83 31.26 -20.67
CA SER A 331 -5.67 32.26 -19.99
C SER A 331 -7.13 32.09 -20.37
#